data_AF-A0A4R6N386-F1
#
_entry.id   AF-A0A4R6N386-F1
#
_cell.length_a   1.000
_cell.length_b   1.000
_cell.length_c   1.000
_cell.angle_alpha   90.00
_cell.angle_beta   90.00
_cell.angle_gamma   90.00
#
_symmetry.space_group_name_H-M   'P 1'
#
loop_
_entity.id
_entity.type
_entity.pdbx_description
1 polymer ?
#
loop_
_entity_poly.entity_id
_entity_poly.type
_entity_poly.pdbx_seq_one_letter_code
_entity_poly.pdbx_strand_id
1 'polypeptide(L)'
;MTLPSLSDTSFRDLTPEFMLDALESVGLYGDGRLLQLNSYENRVLQVHLDDGRIAVAKFYRPGRWSDAQILEEHEFARELQAAEIPVAAPWALGEPASSLVHYRGQRFAVTPRQGGRAPELEDPEVLTWIGRYLGRIHAVGRSRPFAHRQTWASALPGQQALDWLLAHESVPLEIRPGWEDAVRRCLDAIQRAFDEIPELGLLRLHGDCHPGNILWTPDRGPHFVDLDDAVTGPAVQDLWMLLSGDAESMRRQLACVLEGYESMAEFDHRELRLIEPLRTLRMIHHSAWLARRWGDPAFPAAFPWFGSSNYWSDQVVKLREQLEAMQPQPLAGGLPMQGGADEEEYRFWDAE
;
A
#
# COMPACT_ATOMS: atom_id res chain seq x y z
N MET A 1 -2.62 -22.61 -19.23
CA MET A 1 -2.20 -21.61 -18.23
C MET A 1 -1.42 -22.33 -17.16
N THR A 2 -0.24 -21.87 -16.83
CA THR A 2 0.58 -22.46 -15.75
C THR A 2 1.00 -21.31 -14.86
N LEU A 3 0.11 -20.87 -13.96
CA LEU A 3 0.57 -20.02 -12.86
C LEU A 3 1.65 -20.80 -12.10
N PRO A 4 2.74 -20.15 -11.65
CA PRO A 4 3.86 -20.85 -11.05
C PRO A 4 3.36 -21.76 -9.92
N SER A 5 3.49 -23.08 -10.13
CA SER A 5 2.97 -24.12 -9.22
C SER A 5 3.94 -24.47 -8.11
N LEU A 6 4.94 -23.62 -7.85
CA LEU A 6 5.82 -23.80 -6.71
C LEU A 6 4.99 -23.47 -5.48
N SER A 7 4.66 -24.47 -4.66
CA SER A 7 3.96 -24.23 -3.40
C SER A 7 4.80 -23.26 -2.58
N ASP A 8 4.30 -22.06 -2.33
CA ASP A 8 4.95 -21.11 -1.47
C ASP A 8 4.82 -21.63 -0.04
N THR A 9 5.95 -22.05 0.55
CA THR A 9 6.00 -22.57 1.92
C THR A 9 6.36 -21.50 2.93
N SER A 10 6.45 -20.23 2.51
CA SER A 10 6.91 -19.10 3.33
C SER A 10 6.22 -18.99 4.69
N PHE A 11 4.93 -19.36 4.77
CA PHE A 11 4.17 -19.32 6.01
C PHE A 11 3.72 -20.69 6.53
N ARG A 12 4.17 -21.79 5.91
CA ARG A 12 3.79 -23.14 6.32
C ARG A 12 4.24 -23.45 7.75
N ASP A 13 5.39 -22.90 8.15
CA ASP A 13 6.00 -23.16 9.45
C ASP A 13 5.59 -22.15 10.54
N LEU A 14 4.76 -21.14 10.20
CA LEU A 14 4.24 -20.15 11.17
C LEU A 14 3.01 -20.68 11.90
N THR A 15 3.17 -21.79 12.62
CA THR A 15 2.13 -22.30 13.51
C THR A 15 1.94 -21.36 14.72
N PRO A 16 0.79 -21.40 15.42
CA PRO A 16 0.59 -20.65 16.64
C PRO A 16 1.72 -20.85 17.67
N GLU A 17 2.21 -22.08 17.81
CA GLU A 17 3.31 -22.42 18.71
C GLU A 17 4.61 -21.74 18.28
N PHE A 18 4.96 -21.77 16.99
CA PHE A 18 6.14 -21.07 16.48
C PHE A 18 6.08 -19.57 16.78
N MET A 19 4.92 -18.95 16.57
CA MET A 19 4.75 -17.51 16.78
C MET A 19 4.82 -17.12 18.25
N LEU A 20 4.29 -17.95 19.16
CA LEU A 20 4.44 -17.76 20.61
C LEU A 20 5.90 -17.92 21.04
N ASP A 21 6.57 -19.00 20.63
CA ASP A 21 7.99 -19.23 20.92
C ASP A 21 8.87 -18.05 20.43
N ALA A 22 8.53 -17.47 19.27
CA ALA A 22 9.23 -16.31 18.73
C ALA A 22 9.07 -15.07 19.61
N LEU A 23 7.86 -14.81 20.13
CA LEU A 23 7.59 -13.69 21.03
C LEU A 23 8.25 -13.89 22.40
N GLU A 24 8.20 -15.10 22.94
CA GLU A 24 8.86 -15.45 24.20
C GLU A 24 10.39 -15.27 24.11
N SER A 25 10.98 -15.55 22.94
CA SER A 25 12.42 -15.37 22.72
C SER A 25 12.92 -13.93 22.90
N VAL A 26 12.01 -12.96 22.87
CA VAL A 26 12.28 -11.53 23.11
C VAL A 26 11.58 -10.99 24.36
N GLY A 27 11.16 -11.88 25.26
CA GLY A 27 10.57 -11.53 26.55
C GLY A 27 9.11 -11.05 26.48
N LEU A 28 8.41 -11.32 25.38
CA LEU A 28 6.98 -11.03 25.24
C LEU A 28 6.18 -12.32 25.47
N TYR A 29 5.75 -12.51 26.72
CA TYR A 29 4.97 -13.67 27.13
C TYR A 29 3.48 -13.43 26.87
N GLY A 30 2.87 -14.29 26.05
CA GLY A 30 1.46 -14.23 25.70
C GLY A 30 0.59 -15.03 26.67
N ASP A 31 -0.64 -14.56 26.92
CA ASP A 31 -1.62 -15.25 27.79
C ASP A 31 -2.40 -16.38 27.07
N GLY A 32 -1.95 -16.74 25.87
CA GLY A 32 -2.57 -17.73 24.98
C GLY A 32 -3.65 -17.18 24.04
N ARG A 33 -4.13 -15.94 24.21
CA ARG A 33 -5.09 -15.34 23.28
C ARG A 33 -4.38 -14.75 22.07
N LEU A 34 -4.52 -15.45 20.94
CA LEU A 34 -4.04 -15.05 19.63
C LEU A 34 -5.21 -14.82 18.68
N LEU A 35 -5.22 -13.69 17.99
CA LEU A 35 -6.17 -13.40 16.92
C LEU A 35 -5.38 -13.07 15.65
N GLN A 36 -5.51 -13.92 14.64
CA GLN A 36 -4.96 -13.64 13.32
C GLN A 36 -5.73 -12.47 12.67
N LEU A 37 -5.00 -11.45 12.23
CA LEU A 37 -5.57 -10.31 11.52
C LEU A 37 -5.56 -10.59 10.01
N ASN A 38 -6.47 -9.93 9.28
CA ASN A 38 -6.52 -10.03 7.84
C ASN A 38 -5.34 -9.25 7.23
N SER A 39 -4.32 -9.97 6.76
CA SER A 39 -3.21 -9.44 5.96
C SER A 39 -2.74 -10.58 5.06
N TYR A 40 -2.68 -10.30 3.76
CA TYR A 40 -2.20 -11.25 2.76
C TYR A 40 -0.70 -11.12 2.56
N GLU A 41 -0.20 -9.91 2.80
CA GLU A 41 1.19 -9.54 2.89
C GLU A 41 1.97 -10.48 3.82
N ASN A 42 1.79 -10.15 5.08
CA ASN A 42 2.55 -10.66 6.19
C ASN A 42 1.62 -11.49 7.07
N ARG A 43 2.19 -12.41 7.86
CA ARG A 43 1.39 -13.04 8.90
C ARG A 43 1.29 -12.08 10.09
N VAL A 44 0.12 -11.46 10.25
CA VAL A 44 -0.14 -10.49 11.31
C VAL A 44 -1.10 -11.08 12.35
N LEU A 45 -0.79 -10.90 13.62
CA LEU A 45 -1.59 -11.37 14.74
C LEU A 45 -1.64 -10.34 15.87
N GLN A 46 -2.82 -10.19 16.46
CA GLN A 46 -2.99 -9.55 17.74
C GLN A 46 -2.71 -10.57 18.85
N VAL A 47 -1.88 -10.16 19.81
CA VAL A 47 -1.42 -10.99 20.93
C VAL A 47 -1.74 -10.29 22.23
N HIS A 48 -2.43 -10.98 23.13
CA HIS A 48 -2.60 -10.51 24.50
C HIS A 48 -1.42 -11.00 25.34
N LEU A 49 -0.74 -10.08 26.02
CA LEU A 49 0.42 -10.35 26.85
C LEU A 49 0.00 -10.53 28.32
N ASP A 50 0.79 -11.30 29.07
CA ASP A 50 0.54 -11.59 30.50
C ASP A 50 0.52 -10.34 31.39
N ASP A 51 1.20 -9.27 30.95
CA ASP A 51 1.21 -7.98 31.64
C ASP A 51 0.01 -7.07 31.30
N GLY A 52 -0.96 -7.61 30.55
CA GLY A 52 -2.19 -6.92 30.17
C GLY A 52 -2.08 -6.04 28.92
N ARG A 53 -0.88 -5.88 28.33
CA ARG A 53 -0.74 -5.18 27.04
C ARG A 53 -1.32 -6.03 25.91
N ILE A 54 -1.74 -5.34 24.84
CA ILE A 54 -2.10 -5.98 23.58
C ILE A 54 -1.12 -5.51 22.51
N ALA A 55 -0.45 -6.48 21.89
CA ALA A 55 0.55 -6.27 20.87
C ALA A 55 0.02 -6.71 19.50
N VAL A 56 0.61 -6.19 18.43
CA VAL A 56 0.44 -6.71 17.07
C VAL A 56 1.80 -7.19 16.58
N ALA A 57 1.92 -8.49 16.34
CA ALA A 57 3.13 -9.08 15.79
C ALA A 57 2.96 -9.29 14.28
N LYS A 58 3.92 -8.77 13.51
CA LYS A 58 3.98 -8.84 12.04
C LYS A 58 5.18 -9.69 11.64
N PHE A 59 4.92 -10.88 11.10
CA PHE A 59 5.95 -11.78 10.58
C PHE A 59 6.10 -11.53 9.08
N TYR A 60 7.25 -11.00 8.68
CA TYR A 60 7.50 -10.53 7.33
C TYR A 60 7.58 -11.68 6.33
N ARG A 61 6.94 -11.54 5.16
CA ARG A 61 7.10 -12.52 4.08
C ARG A 61 8.58 -12.61 3.67
N PRO A 62 9.19 -13.81 3.71
CA PRO A 62 10.54 -14.04 3.18
C PRO A 62 10.67 -13.56 1.74
N GLY A 63 11.77 -12.87 1.43
CA GLY A 63 12.06 -12.40 0.07
C GLY A 63 11.30 -11.16 -0.41
N ARG A 64 10.26 -10.65 0.30
CA ARG A 64 9.59 -9.38 -0.06
C ARG A 64 10.54 -8.20 0.12
N TRP A 65 11.02 -8.03 1.36
CA TRP A 65 11.91 -6.96 1.76
C TRP A 65 13.21 -7.49 2.34
N SER A 66 14.31 -6.77 2.11
CA SER A 66 15.57 -6.96 2.82
C SER A 66 15.49 -6.34 4.22
N ASP A 67 16.41 -6.72 5.11
CA ASP A 67 16.45 -6.17 6.47
C ASP A 67 16.68 -4.66 6.48
N ALA A 68 17.50 -4.15 5.56
CA ALA A 68 17.75 -2.73 5.42
C ALA A 68 16.47 -1.96 5.03
N GLN A 69 15.65 -2.52 4.13
CA GLN A 69 14.37 -1.92 3.75
C GLN A 69 13.37 -1.95 4.91
N ILE A 70 13.26 -3.08 5.62
CA ILE A 70 12.39 -3.18 6.80
C ILE A 70 12.82 -2.15 7.85
N LEU A 71 14.11 -2.07 8.18
CA LEU A 71 14.62 -1.13 9.18
C LEU A 71 14.42 0.34 8.78
N GLU A 72 14.45 0.68 7.48
CA GLU A 72 14.11 2.04 7.02
C GLU A 72 12.64 2.42 7.29
N GLU A 73 11.69 1.50 7.07
CA GLU A 73 10.29 1.71 7.45
C GLU A 73 10.17 1.92 8.96
N HIS A 74 10.84 1.08 9.76
CA HIS A 74 10.79 1.17 11.21
C HIS A 74 11.35 2.51 11.70
N GLU A 75 12.43 2.98 11.06
CA GLU A 75 13.01 4.27 11.36
C GLU A 75 12.05 5.40 11.01
N PHE A 76 11.40 5.34 9.84
CA PHE A 76 10.39 6.32 9.45
C PHE A 76 9.19 6.33 10.41
N ALA A 77 8.68 5.17 10.81
CA ALA A 77 7.62 5.06 11.81
C ALA A 77 8.01 5.70 13.15
N ARG A 78 9.27 5.52 13.60
CA ARG A 78 9.79 6.16 14.81
C ARG A 78 9.89 7.68 14.67
N GLU A 79 10.32 8.19 13.52
CA GLU A 79 10.35 9.63 13.26
C GLU A 79 8.96 10.25 13.29
N LEU A 80 7.99 9.59 12.64
CA LEU A 80 6.59 10.03 12.63
C LEU A 80 6.04 10.06 14.06
N GLN A 81 6.27 9.02 14.85
CA GLN A 81 5.86 9.00 16.25
C GLN A 81 6.55 10.09 17.09
N ALA A 82 7.84 10.34 16.87
CA ALA A 82 8.58 11.42 17.53
C ALA A 82 8.07 12.82 17.14
N ALA A 83 7.48 12.95 15.94
CA ALA A 83 6.79 14.14 15.48
C ALA A 83 5.30 14.21 15.94
N GLU A 84 4.90 13.38 16.91
CA GLU A 84 3.55 13.28 17.46
C GLU A 84 2.47 12.98 16.40
N ILE A 85 2.83 12.17 15.41
CA ILE A 85 1.90 11.63 14.40
C ILE A 85 1.43 10.25 14.88
N PRO A 86 0.11 9.98 14.94
CA PRO A 86 -0.45 8.71 15.39
C PRO A 86 -0.15 7.55 14.42
N VAL A 87 1.04 6.99 14.55
CA VAL A 87 1.47 5.74 13.91
C VAL A 87 2.00 4.78 14.97
N ALA A 88 1.99 3.49 14.66
CA ALA A 88 2.51 2.46 15.56
C ALA A 88 3.96 2.09 15.19
N ALA A 89 4.95 2.78 15.79
CA ALA A 89 6.34 2.38 15.60
C ALA A 89 6.62 1.04 16.30
N PRO A 90 7.41 0.13 15.68
CA PRO A 90 7.74 -1.14 16.31
C PRO A 90 8.63 -0.98 17.55
N TRP A 91 8.38 -1.81 18.56
CA TRP A 91 9.17 -1.86 19.79
C TRP A 91 10.60 -2.31 19.51
N ALA A 92 11.56 -1.73 20.25
CA ALA A 92 12.92 -2.26 20.29
C ALA A 92 12.96 -3.44 21.28
N LEU A 93 13.32 -4.61 20.79
CA LEU A 93 13.21 -5.89 21.48
C LEU A 93 14.55 -6.65 21.44
N GLY A 94 14.73 -7.57 22.40
CA GLY A 94 15.91 -8.42 22.50
C GLY A 94 17.18 -7.70 22.99
N GLU A 95 18.29 -8.43 22.97
CA GLU A 95 19.61 -7.95 23.37
C GLU A 95 20.67 -8.36 22.31
N PRO A 96 21.28 -7.42 21.57
CA PRO A 96 21.04 -5.97 21.60
C PRO A 96 19.64 -5.60 21.09
N ALA A 97 19.09 -4.49 21.60
CA ALA A 97 17.75 -4.05 21.24
C ALA A 97 17.64 -3.70 19.74
N SER A 98 16.70 -4.32 19.05
CA SER A 98 16.38 -4.09 17.63
C SER A 98 14.87 -4.13 17.44
N SER A 99 14.37 -3.35 16.48
CA SER A 99 12.95 -3.40 16.13
C SER A 99 12.61 -4.49 15.11
N LEU A 100 13.62 -5.00 14.41
CA LEU A 100 13.53 -6.18 13.56
C LEU A 100 14.20 -7.36 14.28
N VAL A 101 13.40 -8.38 14.57
CA VAL A 101 13.84 -9.59 15.28
C VAL A 101 13.93 -10.76 14.31
N HIS A 102 14.91 -11.63 14.54
CA HIS A 102 15.08 -12.89 13.84
C HIS A 102 14.85 -14.06 14.79
N TYR A 103 13.96 -14.97 14.41
CA TYR A 103 13.73 -16.21 15.14
C TYR A 103 13.69 -17.38 14.17
N ARG A 104 14.67 -18.30 14.28
CA ARG A 104 14.80 -19.50 13.43
C ARG A 104 14.69 -19.20 11.92
N GLY A 105 15.27 -18.10 11.47
CA GLY A 105 15.25 -17.66 10.06
C GLY A 105 14.03 -16.83 9.66
N GLN A 106 12.99 -16.76 10.49
CA GLN A 106 11.85 -15.89 10.29
C GLN A 106 12.11 -14.49 10.87
N ARG A 107 11.67 -13.46 10.14
CA ARG A 107 11.77 -12.06 10.54
C ARG A 107 10.44 -11.55 11.07
N PHE A 108 10.44 -10.83 12.18
CA PHE A 108 9.23 -10.21 12.71
C PHE A 108 9.49 -8.91 13.45
N ALA A 109 8.42 -8.16 13.63
CA ALA A 109 8.36 -6.94 14.42
C ALA A 109 7.10 -6.94 15.28
N VAL A 110 7.13 -6.17 16.37
CA VAL A 110 5.97 -6.05 17.26
C VAL A 110 5.66 -4.59 17.50
N THR A 111 4.41 -4.19 17.26
CA THR A 111 3.91 -2.84 17.47
C THR A 111 2.87 -2.82 18.60
N PRO A 112 2.65 -1.67 19.25
CA PRO A 112 1.49 -1.53 20.13
C PRO A 112 0.21 -1.60 19.30
N ARG A 113 -0.83 -2.26 19.82
CA ARG A 113 -2.15 -2.28 19.19
C ARG A 113 -2.74 -0.86 19.12
N GLN A 114 -3.10 -0.43 17.92
CA GLN A 114 -3.93 0.75 17.71
C GLN A 114 -5.40 0.35 17.62
N GLY A 115 -6.26 1.12 18.27
CA GLY A 115 -7.71 0.94 18.21
C GLY A 115 -8.35 2.05 17.38
N GLY A 116 -9.46 1.74 16.72
CA GLY A 116 -10.26 2.69 15.96
C GLY A 116 -11.21 1.97 15.02
N ARG A 117 -12.07 2.74 14.37
CA ARG A 117 -12.95 2.28 13.28
C ARG A 117 -12.47 2.86 11.95
N ALA A 118 -12.94 2.34 10.82
CA ALA A 118 -12.68 3.01 9.55
C ALA A 118 -13.19 4.47 9.58
N PRO A 119 -12.49 5.42 8.94
CA PRO A 119 -12.95 6.80 8.82
C PRO A 119 -14.22 6.90 7.96
N GLU A 120 -15.10 7.84 8.29
CA GLU A 120 -16.29 8.16 7.50
C GLU A 120 -15.90 9.20 6.42
N LEU A 121 -15.49 8.74 5.23
CA LEU A 121 -14.98 9.62 4.15
C LEU A 121 -16.04 10.48 3.46
N GLU A 122 -17.31 10.33 3.82
CA GLU A 122 -18.38 11.24 3.37
C GLU A 122 -18.39 12.54 4.19
N ASP A 123 -17.76 12.55 5.37
CA ASP A 123 -17.66 13.72 6.24
C ASP A 123 -16.48 14.62 5.81
N PRO A 124 -16.74 15.86 5.35
CA PRO A 124 -15.70 16.81 5.00
C PRO A 124 -14.70 17.07 6.14
N GLU A 125 -15.16 17.10 7.39
CA GLU A 125 -14.29 17.38 8.54
C GLU A 125 -13.29 16.23 8.76
N VAL A 126 -13.73 14.98 8.61
CA VAL A 126 -12.87 13.79 8.68
C VAL A 126 -11.79 13.86 7.59
N LEU A 127 -12.16 14.17 6.35
CA LEU A 127 -11.21 14.32 5.24
C LEU A 127 -10.20 15.44 5.46
N THR A 128 -10.64 16.60 5.96
CA THR A 128 -9.73 17.71 6.29
C THR A 128 -8.76 17.32 7.40
N TRP A 129 -9.19 16.54 8.39
CA TRP A 129 -8.30 15.99 9.43
C TRP A 129 -7.28 14.98 8.87
N ILE A 130 -7.72 14.07 8.00
CA ILE A 130 -6.82 13.14 7.31
C ILE A 130 -5.79 13.93 6.50
N GLY A 131 -6.23 14.92 5.72
CA GLY A 131 -5.37 15.83 4.97
C GLY A 131 -4.31 16.50 5.83
N ARG A 132 -4.70 17.06 6.99
CA ARG A 132 -3.74 17.67 7.95
C ARG A 132 -2.66 16.69 8.37
N TYR A 133 -3.03 15.46 8.74
CA TYR A 133 -2.05 14.47 9.17
C TYR A 133 -1.17 13.97 8.03
N LEU A 134 -1.70 13.82 6.81
CA LEU A 134 -0.89 13.55 5.62
C LEU A 134 0.13 14.66 5.36
N GLY A 135 -0.27 15.93 5.49
CA GLY A 135 0.66 17.05 5.41
C GLY A 135 1.79 16.97 6.44
N ARG A 136 1.47 16.55 7.68
CA ARG A 136 2.49 16.31 8.72
C ARG A 136 3.39 15.11 8.41
N ILE A 137 2.83 13.99 7.93
CA ILE A 137 3.59 12.81 7.52
C ILE A 137 4.58 13.21 6.41
N HIS A 138 4.11 13.94 5.41
CA HIS A 138 4.92 14.37 4.28
C HIS A 138 5.98 15.41 4.68
N ALA A 139 5.71 16.27 5.65
CA ALA A 139 6.72 17.17 6.20
C ALA A 139 7.90 16.39 6.82
N VAL A 140 7.63 15.33 7.59
CA VAL A 140 8.67 14.41 8.08
C VAL A 140 9.30 13.65 6.91
N GLY A 141 8.49 13.17 5.97
CA GLY A 141 8.93 12.41 4.79
C GLY A 141 9.91 13.16 3.89
N ARG A 142 9.84 14.49 3.85
CA ARG A 142 10.77 15.38 3.13
C ARG A 142 12.11 15.61 3.84
N SER A 143 12.21 15.30 5.13
CA SER A 143 13.43 15.63 5.92
C SER A 143 14.67 14.85 5.48
N ARG A 144 14.50 13.64 4.93
CA ARG A 144 15.54 12.82 4.31
C ARG A 144 14.96 11.80 3.34
N PRO A 145 15.73 11.30 2.35
CA PRO A 145 15.28 10.23 1.46
C PRO A 145 15.40 8.85 2.12
N PHE A 146 14.65 7.86 1.61
CA PHE A 146 15.02 6.46 1.79
C PHE A 146 16.25 6.12 0.94
N ALA A 147 17.12 5.23 1.41
CA ALA A 147 18.27 4.71 0.68
C ALA A 147 18.01 3.34 0.05
N HIS A 148 17.13 2.52 0.64
CA HIS A 148 16.89 1.13 0.21
C HIS A 148 15.45 0.85 -0.25
N ARG A 149 14.46 1.59 0.25
CA ARG A 149 13.06 1.48 -0.21
C ARG A 149 12.93 1.86 -1.68
N GLN A 150 11.88 1.32 -2.31
CA GLN A 150 11.60 1.55 -3.71
C GLN A 150 11.26 3.02 -4.00
N THR A 151 11.29 3.39 -5.27
CA THR A 151 10.88 4.70 -5.75
C THR A 151 9.80 4.57 -6.81
N TRP A 152 8.64 5.18 -6.57
CA TRP A 152 7.51 5.28 -7.47
C TRP A 152 7.46 6.68 -8.08
N ALA A 153 8.35 6.91 -9.05
CA ALA A 153 8.50 8.21 -9.73
C ALA A 153 8.64 8.08 -11.26
N SER A 154 8.18 6.96 -11.81
CA SER A 154 8.25 6.64 -13.24
C SER A 154 7.38 5.44 -13.58
N ALA A 155 7.34 5.04 -14.85
CA ALA A 155 6.71 3.78 -15.27
C ALA A 155 7.49 2.51 -14.86
N LEU A 156 8.68 2.65 -14.27
CA LEU A 156 9.59 1.52 -13.97
C LEU A 156 8.95 0.39 -13.13
N PRO A 157 8.20 0.65 -12.04
CA PRO A 157 7.55 -0.43 -11.29
C PRO A 157 6.57 -1.24 -12.14
N GLY A 158 5.87 -0.57 -13.06
CA GLY A 158 4.92 -1.20 -13.98
C GLY A 158 5.63 -1.99 -15.07
N GLN A 159 6.77 -1.50 -15.56
CA GLN A 159 7.63 -2.26 -16.49
C GLN A 159 8.15 -3.54 -15.85
N GLN A 160 8.61 -3.47 -14.59
CA GLN A 160 9.06 -4.64 -13.84
C GLN A 160 7.92 -5.65 -13.59
N ALA A 161 6.70 -5.17 -13.36
CA ALA A 161 5.51 -6.02 -13.24
C ALA A 161 5.18 -6.73 -14.57
N LEU A 162 5.18 -5.97 -15.69
CA LEU A 162 4.99 -6.52 -17.04
C LEU A 162 6.03 -7.58 -17.38
N ASP A 163 7.32 -7.26 -17.22
CA ASP A 163 8.42 -8.17 -17.57
C ASP A 163 8.32 -9.48 -16.76
N TRP A 164 7.98 -9.37 -15.47
CA TRP A 164 7.79 -10.53 -14.61
C TRP A 164 6.62 -11.40 -15.09
N LEU A 165 5.46 -10.80 -15.38
CA LEU A 165 4.25 -11.52 -15.83
C LEU A 165 4.47 -12.25 -17.16
N LEU A 166 5.19 -11.63 -18.10
CA LEU A 166 5.56 -12.23 -19.37
C LEU A 166 6.54 -13.39 -19.19
N ALA A 167 7.59 -13.19 -18.38
CA ALA A 167 8.60 -14.21 -18.12
C ALA A 167 8.02 -15.47 -17.43
N HIS A 168 6.96 -15.31 -16.64
CA HIS A 168 6.29 -16.41 -15.93
C HIS A 168 5.02 -16.90 -16.62
N GLU A 169 4.78 -16.49 -17.88
CA GLU A 169 3.65 -16.93 -18.70
C GLU A 169 2.28 -16.81 -18.00
N SER A 170 2.13 -15.81 -17.14
CA SER A 170 0.95 -15.67 -16.26
C SER A 170 -0.32 -15.28 -17.01
N VAL A 171 -0.17 -14.73 -18.22
CA VAL A 171 -1.28 -14.30 -19.09
C VAL A 171 -1.59 -15.37 -20.14
N PRO A 172 -2.87 -15.76 -20.32
CA PRO A 172 -3.32 -16.69 -21.36
C PRO A 172 -2.84 -16.29 -22.76
N LEU A 173 -2.39 -17.27 -23.55
CA LEU A 173 -1.74 -17.06 -24.84
C LEU A 173 -2.61 -16.27 -25.83
N GLU A 174 -3.92 -16.51 -25.78
CA GLU A 174 -4.90 -15.87 -26.65
C GLU A 174 -5.17 -14.40 -26.31
N ILE A 175 -4.96 -13.99 -25.05
CA ILE A 175 -5.17 -12.60 -24.57
C ILE A 175 -3.86 -11.81 -24.57
N ARG A 176 -2.73 -12.50 -24.36
CA ARG A 176 -1.41 -11.89 -24.15
C ARG A 176 -1.05 -10.78 -25.14
N PRO A 177 -1.21 -10.93 -26.48
CA PRO A 177 -0.84 -9.85 -27.40
C PRO A 177 -1.62 -8.55 -27.19
N GLY A 178 -2.93 -8.66 -26.92
CA GLY A 178 -3.79 -7.49 -26.69
C GLY A 178 -3.55 -6.84 -25.33
N TRP A 179 -3.30 -7.65 -24.30
CA TRP A 179 -2.96 -7.16 -22.96
C TRP A 179 -1.58 -6.51 -22.92
N GLU A 180 -0.57 -7.12 -23.55
CA GLU A 180 0.77 -6.56 -23.60
C GLU A 180 0.80 -5.22 -24.33
N ASP A 181 0.11 -5.09 -25.49
CA ASP A 181 -0.01 -3.81 -26.20
C ASP A 181 -0.68 -2.73 -25.33
N ALA A 182 -1.77 -3.08 -24.63
CA ALA A 182 -2.45 -2.14 -23.74
C ALA A 182 -1.54 -1.69 -22.59
N VAL A 183 -0.88 -2.61 -21.89
CA VAL A 183 0.04 -2.28 -20.79
C VAL A 183 1.19 -1.41 -21.29
N ARG A 184 1.83 -1.75 -22.41
CA ARG A 184 2.95 -0.95 -22.95
C ARG A 184 2.54 0.48 -23.26
N ARG A 185 1.36 0.68 -23.85
CA ARG A 185 0.81 2.03 -24.08
C ARG A 185 0.54 2.77 -22.77
N CYS A 186 0.01 2.07 -21.75
CA CYS A 186 -0.19 2.67 -20.43
C CYS A 186 1.13 3.10 -19.82
N LEU A 187 2.17 2.26 -19.88
CA LEU A 187 3.50 2.58 -19.35
C LEU A 187 4.12 3.78 -20.07
N ASP A 188 3.96 3.88 -21.40
CA ASP A 188 4.39 5.06 -22.15
C ASP A 188 3.65 6.33 -21.70
N ALA A 189 2.33 6.25 -21.48
CA ALA A 189 1.53 7.38 -20.99
C ALA A 189 1.92 7.79 -19.56
N ILE A 190 2.13 6.81 -18.67
CA ILE A 190 2.60 7.03 -17.30
C ILE A 190 3.97 7.74 -17.34
N GLN A 191 4.91 7.25 -18.14
CA GLN A 191 6.24 7.86 -18.24
C GLN A 191 6.16 9.31 -18.72
N ARG A 192 5.36 9.59 -19.76
CA ARG A 192 5.15 10.95 -20.25
C ARG A 192 4.55 11.87 -19.17
N ALA A 193 3.59 11.38 -18.40
CA ALA A 193 2.96 12.17 -17.33
C ALA A 193 3.97 12.59 -16.25
N PHE A 194 4.91 11.70 -15.89
CA PHE A 194 6.03 12.05 -15.01
C PHE A 194 7.00 13.03 -15.66
N ASP A 195 7.38 12.81 -16.93
CA ASP A 195 8.34 13.66 -17.66
C ASP A 195 7.81 15.11 -17.84
N GLU A 196 6.49 15.30 -17.90
CA GLU A 196 5.84 16.61 -18.04
C GLU A 196 5.80 17.44 -16.74
N ILE A 197 6.27 16.89 -15.62
CA ILE A 197 6.40 17.60 -14.34
C ILE A 197 7.90 17.69 -14.00
N PRO A 198 8.62 18.65 -14.60
CA PRO A 198 10.04 18.82 -14.32
C PRO A 198 10.26 19.18 -12.85
N GLU A 199 11.34 18.64 -12.29
CA GLU A 199 11.76 18.85 -10.89
C GLU A 199 10.70 18.43 -9.86
N LEU A 200 9.94 17.36 -10.16
CA LEU A 200 8.98 16.77 -9.23
C LEU A 200 9.64 16.42 -7.89
N GLY A 201 9.13 17.03 -6.82
CA GLY A 201 9.68 16.89 -5.47
C GLY A 201 9.23 15.60 -4.78
N LEU A 202 10.04 14.55 -4.87
CA LEU A 202 9.77 13.26 -4.22
C LEU A 202 10.00 13.30 -2.71
N LEU A 203 9.27 12.47 -1.98
CA LEU A 203 9.39 12.32 -0.52
C LEU A 203 9.12 10.87 -0.09
N ARG A 204 9.39 10.55 1.17
CA ARG A 204 8.99 9.27 1.79
C ARG A 204 7.50 9.31 2.12
N LEU A 205 6.76 8.34 1.61
CA LEU A 205 5.31 8.23 1.68
C LEU A 205 4.89 7.07 2.59
N HIS A 206 3.62 7.07 2.98
CA HIS A 206 2.95 5.85 3.41
C HIS A 206 2.91 4.82 2.27
N GLY A 207 2.71 5.27 1.02
CA GLY A 207 2.75 4.46 -0.20
C GLY A 207 1.45 3.71 -0.48
N ASP A 208 0.74 3.32 0.58
CA ASP A 208 -0.54 2.60 0.53
C ASP A 208 -1.63 3.21 1.46
N CYS A 209 -1.80 4.53 1.39
CA CYS A 209 -2.76 5.28 2.21
C CYS A 209 -4.21 5.20 1.70
N HIS A 210 -4.81 4.01 1.71
CA HIS A 210 -6.24 3.80 1.47
C HIS A 210 -7.03 3.72 2.79
N PRO A 211 -8.38 3.79 2.78
CA PRO A 211 -9.18 3.86 4.01
C PRO A 211 -9.02 2.65 4.95
N GLY A 212 -8.68 1.48 4.43
CA GLY A 212 -8.39 0.28 5.22
C GLY A 212 -7.16 0.42 6.13
N ASN A 213 -6.19 1.26 5.73
CA ASN A 213 -4.97 1.55 6.49
C ASN A 213 -5.09 2.81 7.36
N ILE A 214 -6.31 3.33 7.55
CA ILE A 214 -6.59 4.45 8.43
C ILE A 214 -7.59 4.00 9.50
N LEU A 215 -7.20 4.12 10.76
CA LEU A 215 -8.10 3.97 11.90
C LEU A 215 -8.52 5.35 12.40
N TRP A 216 -9.76 5.49 12.82
CA TRP A 216 -10.32 6.74 13.30
C TRP A 216 -10.85 6.58 14.72
N THR A 217 -10.52 7.56 15.57
CA THR A 217 -11.09 7.71 16.90
C THR A 217 -11.59 9.14 17.08
N PRO A 218 -12.83 9.37 17.57
CA PRO A 218 -13.39 10.72 17.69
C PRO A 218 -12.54 11.69 18.53
N ASP A 219 -11.79 11.19 19.51
CA ASP A 219 -10.98 11.98 20.45
C ASP A 219 -9.55 12.25 19.97
N ARG A 220 -8.95 11.35 19.17
CA ARG A 220 -7.55 11.47 18.71
C ARG A 220 -7.39 11.69 17.20
N GLY A 221 -8.48 11.59 16.44
CA GLY A 221 -8.46 11.71 14.98
C GLY A 221 -7.95 10.44 14.28
N PRO A 222 -7.27 10.59 13.12
CA PRO A 222 -6.78 9.46 12.34
C PRO A 222 -5.49 8.87 12.92
N HIS A 223 -5.37 7.55 12.83
CA HIS A 223 -4.17 6.77 13.09
C HIS A 223 -3.83 5.98 11.84
N PHE A 224 -2.64 6.18 11.32
CA PHE A 224 -2.18 5.50 10.10
C PHE A 224 -1.49 4.20 10.51
N VAL A 225 -1.85 3.11 9.84
CA VAL A 225 -1.33 1.78 10.12
C VAL A 225 -0.71 1.19 8.86
N ASP A 226 0.20 0.25 9.08
CA ASP A 226 0.95 -0.47 8.05
C ASP A 226 1.77 0.38 7.07
N LEU A 227 3.04 0.59 7.42
CA LEU A 227 4.02 1.23 6.55
C LEU A 227 4.82 0.20 5.72
N ASP A 228 4.34 -1.04 5.54
CA ASP A 228 5.07 -2.07 4.77
C ASP A 228 5.38 -1.64 3.34
N ASP A 229 4.51 -0.80 2.78
CA ASP A 229 4.60 -0.27 1.41
C ASP A 229 5.08 1.17 1.35
N ALA A 230 5.68 1.66 2.46
CA ALA A 230 6.36 2.96 2.47
C ALA A 230 7.42 3.03 1.35
N VAL A 231 7.32 4.09 0.56
CA VAL A 231 8.04 4.23 -0.71
C VAL A 231 8.47 5.68 -0.89
N THR A 232 9.44 5.93 -1.78
CA THR A 232 9.73 7.30 -2.24
C THR A 232 8.85 7.63 -3.44
N GLY A 233 8.09 8.73 -3.42
CA GLY A 233 7.20 9.10 -4.53
C GLY A 233 6.62 10.51 -4.43
N PRO A 234 5.69 10.87 -5.35
CA PRO A 234 4.94 12.13 -5.29
C PRO A 234 3.92 12.12 -4.15
N ALA A 235 3.68 13.27 -3.51
CA ALA A 235 2.74 13.40 -2.40
C ALA A 235 1.34 12.90 -2.78
N VAL A 236 0.88 13.17 -4.01
CA VAL A 236 -0.45 12.78 -4.49
C VAL A 236 -0.74 11.28 -4.34
N GLN A 237 0.28 10.42 -4.31
CA GLN A 237 0.13 8.98 -4.10
C GLN A 237 -0.70 8.69 -2.85
N ASP A 238 -0.40 9.33 -1.71
CA ASP A 238 -1.12 9.09 -0.46
C ASP A 238 -2.48 9.81 -0.38
N LEU A 239 -2.82 10.66 -1.37
CA LEU A 239 -4.05 11.45 -1.37
C LEU A 239 -5.14 10.83 -2.25
N TRP A 240 -4.79 10.37 -3.45
CA TRP A 240 -5.79 9.97 -4.44
C TRP A 240 -6.56 8.70 -4.03
N MET A 241 -5.95 7.85 -3.22
CA MET A 241 -6.54 6.59 -2.72
C MET A 241 -7.71 6.80 -1.75
N LEU A 242 -7.89 8.03 -1.24
CA LEU A 242 -9.01 8.41 -0.38
C LEU A 242 -10.26 8.80 -1.17
N LEU A 243 -10.11 9.10 -2.46
CA LEU A 243 -11.17 9.61 -3.31
C LEU A 243 -12.03 8.44 -3.79
N SER A 244 -13.35 8.57 -3.81
CA SER A 244 -14.29 7.54 -4.26
C SER A 244 -15.61 8.14 -4.77
N GLY A 245 -16.40 7.32 -5.46
CA GLY A 245 -17.71 7.72 -6.00
C GLY A 245 -17.64 8.44 -7.34
N ASP A 246 -18.62 9.29 -7.62
CA ASP A 246 -18.67 10.03 -8.89
C ASP A 246 -17.66 11.19 -8.95
N ALA A 247 -17.51 11.76 -10.16
CA ALA A 247 -16.54 12.83 -10.42
C ALA A 247 -16.75 14.08 -9.55
N GLU A 248 -18.00 14.39 -9.17
CA GLU A 248 -18.29 15.54 -8.32
C GLU A 248 -17.90 15.26 -6.87
N SER A 249 -18.18 14.05 -6.40
CA SER A 249 -17.84 13.57 -5.06
C SER A 249 -16.33 13.53 -4.86
N MET A 250 -15.58 12.93 -5.80
CA MET A 250 -14.12 12.92 -5.76
C MET A 250 -13.51 14.33 -5.75
N ARG A 251 -14.08 15.27 -6.51
CA ARG A 251 -13.62 16.68 -6.48
C ARG A 251 -13.84 17.34 -5.13
N ARG A 252 -15.01 17.12 -4.51
CA ARG A 252 -15.29 17.66 -3.16
C ARG A 252 -14.36 17.03 -2.12
N GLN A 253 -14.17 15.72 -2.17
CA GLN A 253 -13.29 15.00 -1.25
C GLN A 253 -11.84 15.51 -1.37
N LEU A 254 -11.34 15.62 -2.60
CA LEU A 254 -9.99 16.13 -2.86
C LEU A 254 -9.82 17.56 -2.36
N ALA A 255 -10.83 18.42 -2.51
CA ALA A 255 -10.78 19.78 -1.98
C ALA A 255 -10.64 19.78 -0.44
N CYS A 256 -11.39 18.94 0.28
CA CYS A 256 -11.27 18.83 1.74
C CYS A 256 -9.91 18.28 2.17
N VAL A 257 -9.42 17.23 1.51
CA VAL A 257 -8.09 16.65 1.79
C VAL A 257 -6.99 17.69 1.55
N LEU A 258 -7.03 18.42 0.43
CA LEU A 258 -6.06 19.47 0.12
C LEU A 258 -6.14 20.65 1.09
N GLU A 259 -7.34 21.09 1.48
CA GLU A 259 -7.51 22.13 2.51
C GLU A 259 -6.80 21.74 3.82
N GLY A 260 -6.98 20.50 4.25
CA GLY A 260 -6.29 19.97 5.42
C GLY A 260 -4.77 19.90 5.21
N TYR A 261 -4.34 19.33 4.09
CA TYR A 261 -2.95 19.12 3.75
C TYR A 261 -2.16 20.43 3.68
N GLU A 262 -2.68 21.41 2.93
CA GLU A 262 -2.03 22.70 2.68
C GLU A 262 -1.96 23.58 3.92
N SER A 263 -2.75 23.29 4.96
CA SER A 263 -2.60 23.91 6.27
C SER A 263 -1.33 23.45 7.03
N MET A 264 -0.69 22.37 6.58
CA MET A 264 0.49 21.77 7.23
C MET A 264 1.73 21.72 6.33
N ALA A 265 1.56 21.57 5.02
CA ALA A 265 2.65 21.50 4.05
C ALA A 265 2.23 21.98 2.65
N GLU A 266 3.14 22.55 1.87
CA GLU A 266 2.85 22.95 0.48
C GLU A 266 2.60 21.72 -0.42
N PHE A 267 1.57 21.80 -1.27
CA PHE A 267 1.24 20.80 -2.27
C PHE A 267 1.50 21.32 -3.69
N ASP A 268 2.21 20.53 -4.49
CA ASP A 268 2.39 20.83 -5.91
C ASP A 268 1.17 20.34 -6.70
N HIS A 269 0.27 21.26 -7.05
CA HIS A 269 -0.96 20.94 -7.80
C HIS A 269 -0.72 20.28 -9.16
N ARG A 270 0.51 20.37 -9.72
CA ARG A 270 0.87 19.63 -10.94
C ARG A 270 0.80 18.13 -10.72
N GLU A 271 1.02 17.65 -9.49
CA GLU A 271 0.94 16.23 -9.13
C GLU A 271 -0.46 15.65 -9.34
N LEU A 272 -1.54 16.45 -9.35
CA LEU A 272 -2.90 15.96 -9.61
C LEU A 272 -3.03 15.29 -10.99
N ARG A 273 -2.13 15.62 -11.92
CA ARG A 273 -2.04 14.97 -13.24
C ARG A 273 -1.54 13.51 -13.16
N LEU A 274 -0.96 13.12 -12.02
CA LEU A 274 -0.44 11.76 -11.78
C LEU A 274 -1.47 10.82 -11.15
N ILE A 275 -2.69 11.27 -10.86
CA ILE A 275 -3.74 10.42 -10.27
C ILE A 275 -4.04 9.20 -11.16
N GLU A 276 -4.46 9.41 -12.42
CA GLU A 276 -4.73 8.31 -13.35
C GLU A 276 -3.45 7.49 -13.68
N PRO A 277 -2.27 8.09 -13.91
CA PRO A 277 -1.02 7.35 -14.03
C PRO A 277 -0.70 6.41 -12.86
N LEU A 278 -0.85 6.88 -11.61
CA LEU A 278 -0.58 6.10 -10.42
C LEU A 278 -1.64 5.01 -10.19
N ARG A 279 -2.92 5.30 -10.46
CA ARG A 279 -3.99 4.29 -10.45
C ARG A 279 -3.72 3.19 -11.47
N THR A 280 -3.37 3.55 -12.70
CA THR A 280 -2.99 2.60 -13.75
C THR A 280 -1.79 1.76 -13.35
N LEU A 281 -0.76 2.40 -12.76
CA LEU A 281 0.43 1.71 -12.26
C LEU A 281 0.06 0.69 -11.17
N ARG A 282 -0.81 1.06 -10.23
CA ARG A 282 -1.33 0.17 -9.19
C ARG A 282 -2.07 -1.04 -9.78
N MET A 283 -2.92 -0.85 -10.80
CA MET A 283 -3.64 -1.95 -11.47
C MET A 283 -2.68 -2.97 -12.12
N ILE A 284 -1.66 -2.49 -12.83
CA ILE A 284 -0.65 -3.35 -13.46
C ILE A 284 0.16 -4.08 -12.37
N HIS A 285 0.59 -3.35 -11.34
CA HIS A 285 1.36 -3.90 -10.23
C HIS A 285 0.56 -4.97 -9.47
N HIS A 286 -0.72 -4.75 -9.20
CA HIS A 286 -1.60 -5.69 -8.50
C HIS A 286 -1.73 -7.03 -9.24
N SER A 287 -1.83 -6.99 -10.57
CA SER A 287 -1.84 -8.22 -11.38
C SER A 287 -0.56 -9.05 -11.19
N ALA A 288 0.60 -8.38 -11.13
CA ALA A 288 1.88 -9.04 -10.85
C ALA A 288 1.99 -9.48 -9.37
N TRP A 289 1.44 -8.70 -8.44
CA TRP A 289 1.41 -9.02 -7.02
C TRP A 289 0.66 -10.33 -6.75
N LEU A 290 -0.54 -10.50 -7.33
CA LEU A 290 -1.31 -11.75 -7.28
C LEU A 290 -0.54 -12.92 -7.89
N ALA A 291 0.01 -12.73 -9.09
CA ALA A 291 0.72 -13.79 -9.80
C ALA A 291 1.97 -14.28 -9.05
N ARG A 292 2.74 -13.36 -8.44
CA ARG A 292 3.94 -13.69 -7.64
C ARG A 292 3.61 -14.53 -6.41
N ARG A 293 2.40 -14.42 -5.88
CA ARG A 293 1.97 -15.06 -4.63
C ARG A 293 1.01 -16.23 -4.87
N TRP A 294 0.76 -16.59 -6.13
CA TRP A 294 -0.20 -17.63 -6.46
C TRP A 294 0.14 -19.03 -5.91
N GLY A 295 1.42 -19.26 -5.60
CA GLY A 295 1.88 -20.47 -4.92
C GLY A 295 1.43 -20.58 -3.46
N ASP A 296 1.03 -19.49 -2.81
CA ASP A 296 0.50 -19.45 -1.45
C ASP A 296 -0.99 -19.84 -1.46
N PRO A 297 -1.41 -20.92 -0.76
CA PRO A 297 -2.79 -21.38 -0.78
C PRO A 297 -3.84 -20.35 -0.37
N ALA A 298 -3.47 -19.32 0.39
CA ALA A 298 -4.38 -18.24 0.77
C ALA A 298 -4.84 -17.42 -0.45
N PHE A 299 -3.99 -17.26 -1.47
CA PHE A 299 -4.27 -16.42 -2.63
C PHE A 299 -5.33 -17.02 -3.57
N PRO A 300 -5.23 -18.29 -4.03
CA PRO A 300 -6.30 -18.91 -4.81
C PRO A 300 -7.64 -18.98 -4.07
N ALA A 301 -7.61 -19.10 -2.73
CA ALA A 301 -8.83 -19.12 -1.92
C ALA A 301 -9.52 -17.74 -1.84
N ALA A 302 -8.73 -16.67 -1.71
CA ALA A 302 -9.25 -15.31 -1.61
C ALA A 302 -9.57 -14.68 -2.97
N PHE A 303 -8.82 -15.05 -4.01
CA PHE A 303 -8.94 -14.47 -5.36
C PHE A 303 -9.24 -15.55 -6.42
N PRO A 304 -10.31 -16.36 -6.27
CA PRO A 304 -10.57 -17.52 -7.14
C PRO A 304 -10.83 -17.14 -8.61
N TRP A 305 -11.12 -15.88 -8.88
CA TRP A 305 -11.32 -15.32 -10.22
C TRP A 305 -10.00 -15.01 -10.95
N PHE A 306 -8.89 -14.85 -10.22
CA PHE A 306 -7.61 -14.48 -10.80
C PHE A 306 -7.06 -15.59 -11.69
N GLY A 307 -6.43 -15.18 -12.80
CA GLY A 307 -5.90 -16.10 -13.80
C GLY A 307 -6.91 -16.60 -14.84
N SER A 308 -8.21 -16.39 -14.63
CA SER A 308 -9.21 -16.71 -15.66
C SER A 308 -9.04 -15.86 -16.92
N SER A 309 -9.47 -16.38 -18.07
CA SER A 309 -9.52 -15.59 -19.31
C SER A 309 -10.43 -14.36 -19.19
N ASN A 310 -11.47 -14.42 -18.35
CA ASN A 310 -12.34 -13.27 -18.06
C ASN A 310 -11.57 -12.16 -17.36
N TYR A 311 -10.86 -12.48 -16.26
CA TYR A 311 -10.04 -11.48 -15.54
C TYR A 311 -9.08 -10.75 -16.49
N TRP A 312 -8.32 -11.48 -17.31
CA TRP A 312 -7.37 -10.88 -18.23
C TRP A 312 -8.04 -10.09 -19.36
N SER A 313 -9.21 -10.52 -19.84
CA SER A 313 -9.98 -9.77 -20.84
C SER A 313 -10.51 -8.46 -20.25
N ASP A 314 -11.03 -8.50 -19.03
CA ASP A 314 -11.50 -7.32 -18.31
C ASP A 314 -10.34 -6.35 -18.01
N GLN A 315 -9.15 -6.87 -17.67
CA GLN A 315 -7.95 -6.04 -17.54
C GLN A 315 -7.62 -5.29 -18.83
N VAL A 316 -7.75 -5.91 -20.01
CA VAL A 316 -7.54 -5.20 -21.29
C VAL A 316 -8.52 -4.04 -21.45
N VAL A 317 -9.80 -4.24 -21.11
CA VAL A 317 -10.82 -3.18 -21.20
C VAL A 317 -10.47 -2.04 -20.25
N LYS A 318 -10.22 -2.34 -18.97
CA LYS A 318 -9.89 -1.34 -17.95
C LYS A 318 -8.61 -0.55 -18.29
N LEU A 319 -7.58 -1.21 -18.82
CA LEU A 319 -6.36 -0.53 -19.26
C LEU A 319 -6.60 0.43 -20.43
N ARG A 320 -7.52 0.11 -21.35
CA ARG A 320 -7.90 1.02 -22.44
C ARG A 320 -8.70 2.21 -21.93
N GLU A 321 -9.60 2.01 -20.98
CA GLU A 321 -10.32 3.09 -20.30
C GLU A 321 -9.34 4.02 -19.58
N GLN A 322 -8.35 3.45 -18.86
CA GLN A 322 -7.31 4.23 -18.21
C GLN A 322 -6.42 5.00 -19.20
N LEU A 323 -6.13 4.44 -20.38
CA LEU A 323 -5.44 5.16 -21.45
C LEU A 323 -6.20 6.40 -21.90
N GLU A 324 -7.53 6.33 -21.96
CA GLU A 324 -8.38 7.47 -22.28
C GLU A 324 -8.42 8.47 -21.12
N ALA A 325 -8.53 7.99 -19.87
CA ALA A 325 -8.55 8.83 -18.67
C ALA A 325 -7.24 9.61 -18.46
N MET A 326 -6.08 9.03 -18.82
CA MET A 326 -4.79 9.70 -18.75
C MET A 326 -4.58 10.77 -19.84
N GLN A 327 -5.43 10.84 -20.87
CA GLN A 327 -5.28 11.89 -21.89
C GLN A 327 -5.63 13.26 -21.32
N PRO A 328 -4.84 14.30 -21.63
CA PRO A 328 -5.17 15.65 -21.23
C PRO A 328 -6.48 16.09 -21.88
N GLN A 329 -7.55 16.23 -21.09
CA GLN A 329 -8.81 16.78 -21.59
C GLN A 329 -8.69 18.30 -21.76
N PRO A 330 -9.29 18.89 -22.80
CA PRO A 330 -9.21 20.33 -23.02
C PRO A 330 -9.77 21.10 -21.81
N LEU A 331 -9.00 22.10 -21.38
CA LEU A 331 -9.23 22.96 -20.22
C LEU A 331 -10.60 23.66 -20.28
N ALA A 332 -11.63 23.00 -19.77
CA ALA A 332 -12.84 23.64 -19.27
C ALA A 332 -12.85 23.41 -17.75
N GLY A 333 -12.32 24.39 -17.01
CA GLY A 333 -12.18 24.47 -15.55
C GLY A 333 -12.81 23.34 -14.73
N GLY A 334 -12.01 22.33 -14.41
CA GLY A 334 -12.39 21.25 -13.51
C GLY A 334 -11.35 20.14 -13.51
N LEU A 335 -11.04 19.60 -12.33
CA LEU A 335 -10.20 18.41 -12.18
C LEU A 335 -10.79 17.24 -12.97
N PRO A 336 -9.98 16.55 -13.79
CA PRO A 336 -10.40 15.35 -14.51
C PRO A 336 -10.43 14.19 -13.51
N MET A 337 -11.63 13.72 -13.20
CA MET A 337 -11.85 12.40 -12.62
C MET A 337 -12.94 11.75 -13.47
N GLN A 338 -12.57 11.03 -14.52
CA GLN A 338 -13.50 10.19 -15.29
C GLN A 338 -13.16 8.74 -15.00
N GLY A 339 -14.15 8.01 -14.48
CA GLY A 339 -13.98 6.66 -13.94
C GLY A 339 -14.20 6.68 -12.43
N GLY A 340 -15.43 6.41 -12.01
CA GLY A 340 -15.68 6.04 -10.63
C GLY A 340 -15.10 4.65 -10.42
N ALA A 341 -14.24 4.49 -9.44
CA ALA A 341 -13.96 3.18 -8.92
C ALA A 341 -15.22 2.70 -8.19
N ASP A 342 -15.86 1.64 -8.71
CA ASP A 342 -16.99 1.00 -8.03
C ASP A 342 -16.57 0.64 -6.60
N GLU A 343 -17.51 0.57 -5.65
CA GLU A 343 -17.21 0.09 -4.28
C GLU A 343 -16.52 -1.30 -4.29
N GLU A 344 -16.73 -2.09 -5.36
CA GLU A 344 -16.01 -3.35 -5.60
C GLU A 344 -14.54 -3.14 -5.97
N GLU A 345 -14.18 -2.06 -6.67
CA GLU A 345 -12.80 -1.70 -6.97
C GLU A 345 -12.04 -1.38 -5.68
N TYR A 346 -12.65 -0.76 -4.66
CA TYR A 346 -12.01 -0.58 -3.34
C TYR A 346 -11.93 -1.85 -2.51
N ARG A 347 -12.92 -2.75 -2.59
CA ARG A 347 -12.81 -4.10 -1.99
C ARG A 347 -11.69 -4.93 -2.62
N PHE A 348 -11.31 -4.65 -3.87
CA PHE A 348 -10.13 -5.21 -4.53
C PHE A 348 -8.81 -4.74 -3.88
N TRP A 349 -8.80 -3.57 -3.22
CA TRP A 349 -7.62 -2.93 -2.64
C TRP A 349 -7.50 -3.10 -1.11
N ASP A 350 -8.57 -3.47 -0.41
CA ASP A 350 -8.56 -3.79 1.04
C ASP A 350 -7.84 -5.12 1.40
N ALA A 351 -7.05 -5.66 0.47
CA ALA A 351 -6.44 -6.97 0.54
C ALA A 351 -4.90 -6.94 0.60
N GLU A 352 -4.29 -5.78 0.90
CA GLU A 352 -2.86 -5.69 1.25
C GLU A 352 -2.68 -5.76 2.79
#